data_AF-A0A3B8NSZ0-F1
#
_entry.id   AF-A0A3B8NSZ0-F1
#
_cell.length_a   1.000
_cell.length_b   1.000
_cell.length_c   1.000
_cell.angle_alpha   90.00
_cell.angle_beta   90.00
_cell.angle_gamma   90.00
#
_symmetry.space_group_name_H-M   'P 1'
#
loop_
_entity.id
_entity.type
_entity.pdbx_description
1 polymer ?
#
loop_
_entity_poly.entity_id
_entity_poly.type
_entity_poly.pdbx_seq_one_letter_code
_entity_poly.pdbx_strand_id
1 'polypeptide(L)' 'MKRLNITLPEELYQEIESIPNKSRLIAEALREKLEREKKKKLVELLIEGYQATKEEERKLNEEWEKITLEGWS' A
#
# COMPACT_ATOMS: atom_id res chain seq x y z
N MET A 1 19.79 4.05 -15.49
CA MET A 1 19.85 4.61 -14.12
C MET A 1 19.91 6.13 -14.23
N LYS A 2 19.34 6.88 -13.27
CA LYS A 2 19.44 8.36 -13.22
C LYS A 2 20.28 8.76 -12.01
N ARG A 3 21.14 9.77 -12.18
CA ARG A 3 21.91 10.36 -11.07
C ARG A 3 21.06 11.39 -10.36
N LEU A 4 21.08 11.38 -9.03
CA LEU A 4 20.38 12.32 -8.18
C LEU A 4 21.37 12.87 -7.16
N ASN A 5 21.44 14.19 -7.04
CA ASN A 5 22.21 14.85 -5.99
C ASN A 5 21.23 15.18 -4.87
N ILE A 6 21.54 14.74 -3.64
CA ILE A 6 20.71 14.98 -2.47
C ILE A 6 21.58 15.52 -1.34
N THR A 7 20.98 16.32 -0.48
CA THR A 7 21.56 16.71 0.80
C THR A 7 20.96 15.82 1.88
N LEU A 8 21.79 15.31 2.77
CA LEU A 8 21.39 14.56 3.94
C LEU A 8 21.78 15.35 5.20
N PRO A 9 21.00 15.24 6.29
CA PRO A 9 21.46 15.67 7.61
C PRO A 9 22.81 15.01 7.96
N GLU A 10 23.68 15.76 8.62
CA GLU A 10 25.05 15.34 8.91
C GLU A 10 25.07 14.07 9.78
N GLU A 11 24.18 14.01 10.77
CA GLU A 11 24.04 12.86 11.65
C GLU A 11 23.70 11.57 10.88
N LEU A 12 22.79 11.65 9.89
CA LEU A 12 22.42 10.51 9.06
C LEU A 12 23.53 10.12 8.10
N TYR A 13 24.30 11.09 7.60
CA TYR A 13 25.44 10.80 6.75
C TYR A 13 26.52 10.03 7.52
N GLN A 14 26.83 10.45 8.75
CA GLN A 14 27.78 9.78 9.63
C GLN A 14 27.38 8.34 9.94
N GLU A 15 26.10 8.08 10.19
CA GLU A 15 25.59 6.71 10.42
C GLU A 15 25.83 5.77 9.23
N ILE A 16 25.76 6.29 7.99
CA ILE A 16 25.93 5.48 6.78
C ILE A 16 27.32 5.63 6.15
N GLU A 17 28.23 6.37 6.80
CA GLU A 17 29.53 6.73 6.23
C GLU A 17 30.39 5.50 5.94
N SER A 18 30.41 4.55 6.87
CA SER A 18 31.16 3.29 6.74
C SER A 18 30.52 2.29 5.76
N ILE A 19 29.26 2.48 5.39
CA ILE A 19 28.54 1.53 4.55
C ILE A 19 29.01 1.66 3.09
N PRO A 20 29.46 0.55 2.47
CA PRO A 20 29.82 0.55 1.06
C PRO A 20 28.56 0.68 0.19
N ASN A 21 28.68 1.41 -0.92
CA ASN A 21 27.60 1.60 -1.90
C ASN A 21 26.34 2.27 -1.31
N LYS A 22 26.49 3.53 -0.87
CA LYS A 22 25.42 4.40 -0.37
C LYS A 22 24.24 4.51 -1.34
N SER A 23 24.49 4.51 -2.65
CA SER A 23 23.43 4.55 -3.66
C SER A 23 22.52 3.33 -3.60
N ARG A 24 23.06 2.13 -3.36
CA ARG A 24 22.23 0.93 -3.18
C ARG A 24 21.41 1.01 -1.91
N LEU A 25 22.02 1.40 -0.79
CA LEU A 25 21.34 1.57 0.49
C LEU A 25 20.16 2.54 0.37
N ILE A 26 20.40 3.72 -0.20
CA ILE A 26 19.36 4.74 -0.40
C ILE A 26 18.25 4.20 -1.33
N ALA A 27 18.60 3.48 -2.40
CA ALA A 27 17.62 2.91 -3.31
C ALA A 27 16.73 1.84 -2.65
N GLU A 28 17.31 1.00 -1.79
CA GLU A 28 16.56 0.00 -1.01
C GLU A 28 15.63 0.65 -0.01
N ALA A 29 16.12 1.63 0.77
CA ALA A 29 15.31 2.37 1.74
C ALA A 29 14.16 3.14 1.06
N LEU A 30 14.41 3.75 -0.10
CA LEU A 30 13.36 4.42 -0.88
C LEU A 30 12.32 3.43 -1.40
N ARG A 31 12.75 2.25 -1.89
CA ARG A 31 11.83 1.21 -2.35
C ARG A 31 10.91 0.74 -1.24
N GLU A 32 11.47 0.47 -0.06
CA GLU A 32 10.69 0.03 1.11
C GLU A 32 9.69 1.11 1.54
N LYS A 33 10.12 2.38 1.64
CA LYS A 33 9.25 3.50 2.00
C LYS A 33 8.09 3.64 1.03
N LEU A 34 8.36 3.65 -0.28
CA LEU A 34 7.35 3.79 -1.32
C LEU A 34 6.36 2.63 -1.33
N GLU A 35 6.84 1.40 -1.12
CA GLU A 35 5.98 0.22 -1.05
C GLU A 35 5.03 0.29 0.15
N ARG A 36 5.54 0.72 1.31
CA ARG A 36 4.72 0.94 2.52
C ARG A 36 3.66 2.01 2.29
N GLU A 37 4.01 3.12 1.64
CA GLU A 37 3.06 4.20 1.32
C GLU A 37 1.99 3.74 0.33
N LYS A 38 2.35 2.97 -0.70
CA LYS A 38 1.39 2.37 -1.64
C LYS A 38 0.41 1.44 -0.93
N LYS A 39 0.90 0.57 -0.04
CA LYS A 39 0.04 -0.34 0.73
C LYS A 39 -0.92 0.41 1.64
N LYS A 40 -0.46 1.46 2.34
CA LYS A 40 -1.32 2.32 3.15
C LYS A 40 -2.45 2.94 2.33
N LYS A 41 -2.10 3.56 1.20
CA LYS A 41 -3.07 4.15 0.30
C LYS A 41 -4.06 3.13 -0.26
N LEU A 42 -3.60 1.92 -0.60
CA LEU A 42 -4.48 0.85 -1.06
C LEU A 42 -5.50 0.44 0.02
N VAL A 43 -5.06 0.30 1.27
CA VAL A 43 -5.95 -0.03 2.39
C VAL A 43 -7.01 1.06 2.60
N GLU A 44 -6.62 2.34 2.54
CA GLU A 44 -7.55 3.47 2.65
C GLU A 44 -8.61 3.43 1.54
N LEU A 45 -8.19 3.21 0.28
CA LEU A 45 -9.10 3.11 -0.86
C LEU A 45 -10.04 1.90 -0.75
N LEU A 46 -9.56 0.76 -0.25
CA LEU A 46 -10.41 -0.41 -0.01
C LEU A 46 -11.48 -0.11 1.05
N ILE A 47 -11.09 0.49 2.18
CA ILE A 47 -12.02 0.87 3.24
C ILE A 47 -13.09 1.82 2.71
N GLU A 48 -12.69 2.86 1.98
CA GLU A 48 -13.60 3.81 1.36
C GLU A 48 -14.55 3.12 0.38
N GLY A 49 -14.02 2.26 -0.50
CA GLY A 49 -14.81 1.50 -1.46
C GLY A 49 -15.88 0.64 -0.79
N TYR A 50 -15.50 -0.18 0.19
CA TYR A 50 -16.44 -1.03 0.93
C TYR A 50 -17.48 -0.24 1.71
N GLN A 51 -17.11 0.92 2.28
CA GLN A 51 -18.06 1.78 2.96
C GLN A 51 -19.05 2.43 1.99
N ALA A 52 -18.59 2.84 0.82
CA ALA A 52 -19.42 3.45 -0.21
C ALA A 52 -20.41 2.46 -0.85
N THR A 53 -20.00 1.21 -1.07
CA THR A 53 -20.83 0.17 -1.73
C THR A 53 -21.71 -0.62 -0.77
N LYS A 54 -21.59 -0.40 0.55
CA LYS A 54 -22.25 -1.21 1.59
C LYS A 54 -23.74 -1.47 1.36
N GLU A 55 -24.52 -0.44 1.03
CA GLU A 55 -25.97 -0.59 0.85
C GLU A 55 -26.34 -1.28 -0.46
N GLU A 56 -25.54 -1.09 -1.51
CA GLU A 56 -25.72 -1.79 -2.79
C GLU A 56 -25.36 -3.27 -2.64
N GLU A 57 -24.24 -3.57 -1.99
CA GLU A 57 -23.83 -4.95 -1.68
C GLU A 57 -24.84 -5.67 -0.79
N ARG A 58 -25.42 -4.99 0.21
CA ARG A 58 -26.46 -5.58 1.05
C ARG A 58 -27.69 -5.98 0.25
N LYS A 59 -28.20 -5.08 -0.60
CA LYS A 59 -29.37 -5.36 -1.45
C LYS A 59 -29.08 -6.50 -2.43
N LEU A 60 -27.91 -6.48 -3.06
CA LEU A 60 -27.49 -7.54 -3.95
C LEU A 60 -27.45 -8.89 -3.20
N ASN A 61 -26.82 -8.94 -2.01
CA ASN A 61 -26.78 -10.17 -1.23
C ASN A 61 -28.18 -10.69 -0.86
N GLU A 62 -29.12 -9.82 -0.48
CA GLU A 62 -30.51 -10.21 -0.21
C GLU A 62 -31.23 -10.79 -1.44
N GLU A 63 -30.94 -10.27 -2.63
CA GLU A 63 -31.45 -10.80 -3.90
C GLU A 63 -30.88 -12.18 -4.23
N TRP A 64 -29.57 -12.37 -4.03
CA TRP A 64 -28.88 -13.64 -4.28
C TRP A 64 -29.21 -14.71 -3.23
N GLU A 65 -29.43 -14.33 -1.97
CA GLU A 65 -29.78 -15.26 -0.88
C GLU A 65 -31.07 -16.03 -1.22
N LYS A 66 -32.07 -15.34 -1.78
CA LYS A 66 -33.32 -15.96 -2.24
C LYS A 66 -33.07 -17.04 -3.29
N ILE A 67 -32.20 -16.75 -4.27
CA ILE A 67 -31.92 -17.67 -5.38
C ILE A 67 -31.01 -18.83 -4.93
N THR A 68 -30.05 -18.57 -4.05
CA THR A 68 -29.09 -19.57 -3.59
C THR A 68 -29.69 -20.57 -2.61
N LEU A 69 -30.69 -20.21 -1.81
CA LEU A 69 -31.35 -21.14 -0.88
C LEU A 69 -32.39 -22.04 -1.56
N GLU A 70 -32.98 -21.63 -2.68
CA GLU A 70 -33.98 -22.41 -3.43
C GLU A 70 -33.41 -23.69 -4.11
N GLY A 71 -32.10 -23.76 -4.34
CA GLY A 71 -31.44 -24.90 -5.00
C GLY A 71 -30.86 -25.98 -4.09
N TRP A 72 -30.96 -25.82 -2.77
CA TRP A 72 -30.32 -26.70 -1.77
C TRP A 72 -31.33 -27.43 -0.85
N SER A 73 -32.64 -27.30 -1.12
CA SER A 73 -33.73 -27.97 -0.41
C SER A 73 -34.21 -29.23 -1.11
#